data_AF-A0A7S2CRY6-F1
#
_entry.id   AF-A0A7S2CRY6-F1
#
_cell.length_a   1.000
_cell.length_b   1.000
_cell.length_c   1.000
_cell.angle_alpha   90.00
_cell.angle_beta   90.00
_cell.angle_gamma   90.00
#
_symmetry.space_group_name_H-M   'P 1'
#
loop_
_entity.id
_entity.type
_entity.pdbx_description
1 polymer ?
#
loop_
_entity_poly.entity_id
_entity_poly.type
_entity_poly.pdbx_seq_one_letter_code
_entity_poly.pdbx_strand_id
1 'polypeptide(L)'
;QALAAMAIVSQMTDSDIEAVEYLKKCLAIAEDLDDLVAQGESNCALGVIYNKNGQYDASVGCFDRNFEIARSMVSCGLGDMRLVDLSRVYLGMAKGNRIMKKYMGIVDQDLNALLTWKMRRTLASN
;
A
#
# COMPACT_ATOMS: atom_id res chain seq x y z
N GLN A 1 16.03 12.80 4.35
CA GLN A 1 15.81 12.59 5.79
C GLN A 1 14.51 11.80 6.10
N ALA A 2 13.47 11.83 5.26
CA ALA A 2 12.22 11.07 5.48
C ALA A 2 12.32 9.53 5.37
N LEU A 3 13.18 8.98 4.50
CA LEU A 3 13.43 7.53 4.41
C LEU A 3 13.99 6.93 5.72
N ALA A 4 14.72 7.73 6.50
CA ALA A 4 15.21 7.31 7.81
C ALA A 4 14.07 7.28 8.85
N ALA A 5 13.09 8.18 8.76
CA ALA A 5 11.89 8.16 9.60
C ALA A 5 10.98 6.97 9.27
N MET A 6 10.88 6.58 7.98
CA MET A 6 10.17 5.38 7.54
C MET A 6 10.76 4.09 8.13
N ALA A 7 12.08 4.01 8.26
CA ALA A 7 12.75 2.88 8.92
C ALA A 7 12.43 2.83 10.42
N ILE A 8 12.38 3.99 11.10
CA ILE A 8 12.07 4.10 12.53
C ILE A 8 10.62 3.69 12.82
N VAL A 9 9.65 4.15 12.02
CA VAL A 9 8.23 3.75 12.18
C VAL A 9 8.04 2.25 11.93
N SER A 10 8.81 1.67 11.01
CA SER A 10 8.74 0.24 10.71
C SER A 10 9.39 -0.68 11.75
N GLN A 11 10.24 -0.14 12.65
CA GLN A 11 10.90 -0.87 13.73
C GLN A 11 10.10 -0.87 15.03
N MET A 12 9.07 -0.03 15.17
CA MET A 12 8.20 0.01 16.34
C MET A 12 6.97 -0.87 16.14
N THR A 13 7.22 -2.18 16.07
CA THR A 13 6.24 -3.26 15.87
C THR A 13 5.33 -3.50 17.08
N ASP A 14 4.89 -2.45 17.80
CA ASP A 14 3.95 -2.59 18.93
C ASP A 14 2.84 -1.52 19.03
N SER A 15 2.74 -0.53 18.12
CA SER A 15 1.51 0.29 18.01
C SER A 15 1.29 0.90 16.63
N ASP A 16 0.95 0.06 15.64
CA ASP A 16 0.50 0.52 14.31
C ASP A 16 -0.69 1.50 14.40
N ILE A 17 -1.49 1.42 15.46
CA ILE A 17 -2.66 2.28 15.69
C ILE A 17 -2.20 3.71 15.97
N GLU A 18 -1.26 3.90 16.90
CA GLU A 18 -0.73 5.24 17.22
C GLU A 18 -0.01 5.86 16.02
N ALA A 19 0.75 5.05 15.26
CA ALA A 19 1.41 5.51 14.05
C ALA A 19 0.39 6.01 13.00
N VAL A 20 -0.71 5.29 12.80
CA VAL A 20 -1.79 5.71 11.88
C VAL A 20 -2.45 7.00 12.35
N GLU A 21 -2.75 7.14 13.66
CA GLU A 21 -3.34 8.36 14.19
C GLU A 21 -2.42 9.57 14.03
N TYR A 22 -1.13 9.41 14.34
CA TYR A 22 -0.14 10.46 14.17
C TYR A 22 -0.01 10.88 12.71
N LEU A 23 0.13 9.92 11.79
CA LEU A 23 0.23 10.20 10.36
C LEU A 23 -1.03 10.87 9.80
N LYS A 24 -2.23 10.54 10.30
CA LYS A 24 -3.47 11.23 9.93
C LYS A 24 -3.49 12.68 10.42
N LYS A 25 -2.99 12.96 11.62
CA LYS A 25 -2.85 14.34 12.12
C LYS A 25 -1.84 15.13 11.28
N CYS A 26 -0.70 14.53 10.96
CA CYS A 26 0.29 15.13 10.07
C CYS A 26 -0.30 15.42 8.68
N LEU A 27 -1.08 14.48 8.13
CA LEU A 27 -1.76 14.67 6.86
C LEU A 27 -2.74 15.83 6.91
N ALA A 28 -3.58 15.92 7.96
CA ALA A 28 -4.53 17.02 8.12
C ALA A 28 -3.82 18.39 8.18
N ILE A 29 -2.73 18.49 8.95
CA ILE A 29 -1.92 19.72 9.01
C ILE A 29 -1.29 20.03 7.65
N ALA A 30 -0.79 19.02 6.94
CA ALA A 30 -0.21 19.21 5.61
C ALA A 30 -1.24 19.60 4.55
N GLU A 31 -2.50 19.16 4.69
CA GLU A 31 -3.63 19.60 3.88
C GLU A 31 -3.99 21.06 4.20
N ASP A 32 -4.04 21.45 5.47
CA ASP A 32 -4.30 22.84 5.89
C ASP A 32 -3.21 23.83 5.42
N LEU A 33 -1.97 23.36 5.28
CA LEU A 33 -0.82 24.16 4.85
C LEU A 33 -0.54 24.08 3.33
N ASP A 34 -1.34 23.33 2.57
CA ASP A 34 -1.08 23.03 1.14
C ASP A 34 0.34 22.45 0.88
N ASP A 35 0.92 21.77 1.87
CA ASP A 35 2.24 21.14 1.76
C ASP A 35 2.12 19.79 1.04
N LEU A 36 2.23 19.85 -0.28
CA LEU A 36 2.18 18.67 -1.15
C LEU A 36 3.24 17.62 -0.80
N VAL A 37 4.42 18.03 -0.31
CA VAL A 37 5.49 17.09 0.06
C VAL A 37 5.05 16.27 1.27
N ALA A 38 4.63 16.96 2.33
CA ALA A 38 4.19 16.31 3.56
C ALA A 38 2.91 15.48 3.37
N GLN A 39 1.97 15.93 2.52
CA GLN A 39 0.79 15.15 2.15
C GLN A 39 1.19 13.86 1.42
N GLY A 40 2.12 13.94 0.46
CA GLY A 40 2.62 12.80 -0.28
C GLY A 40 3.29 11.78 0.63
N GLU A 41 4.20 12.22 1.49
CA GLU A 41 4.91 11.36 2.45
C GLU A 41 3.95 10.66 3.42
N SER A 42 3.01 11.41 3.99
CA SER A 42 2.02 10.87 4.94
C SER A 42 1.11 9.82 4.28
N ASN A 43 0.65 10.06 3.06
CA ASN A 43 -0.13 9.09 2.30
C ASN A 43 0.68 7.83 1.96
N CYS A 44 1.97 7.96 1.60
CA CYS A 44 2.82 6.81 1.35
C CYS A 44 3.00 5.95 2.62
N ALA A 45 3.27 6.58 3.76
CA ALA A 45 3.45 5.90 5.04
C ALA A 45 2.18 5.16 5.50
N LEU A 46 1.02 5.83 5.44
CA LEU A 46 -0.28 5.20 5.71
C LEU A 46 -0.55 4.01 4.78
N GLY A 47 -0.25 4.18 3.49
CA GLY A 47 -0.39 3.13 2.48
C GLY A 47 0.40 1.88 2.82
N VAL A 48 1.65 2.03 3.31
CA VAL A 48 2.51 0.92 3.74
C VAL A 48 1.95 0.22 4.98
N ILE A 49 1.52 0.97 6.01
CA ILE A 49 0.97 0.38 7.24
C ILE A 49 -0.32 -0.39 6.93
N TYR A 50 -1.24 0.20 6.16
CA TYR A 50 -2.46 -0.49 5.74
C TYR A 50 -2.17 -1.74 4.91
N ASN A 51 -1.13 -1.72 4.07
CA ASN A 51 -0.74 -2.89 3.31
C ASN A 51 -0.25 -4.03 4.22
N LYS A 52 0.63 -3.71 5.19
CA LYS A 52 1.12 -4.66 6.18
C LYS A 52 -0.02 -5.28 6.99
N ASN A 53 -1.04 -4.48 7.33
CA ASN A 53 -2.16 -4.91 8.15
C ASN A 53 -3.29 -5.60 7.36
N GLY A 54 -3.07 -5.94 6.08
CA GLY A 54 -4.06 -6.62 5.24
C GLY A 54 -5.28 -5.76 4.86
N GLN A 55 -5.23 -4.46 5.16
CA GLN A 55 -6.24 -3.46 4.82
C GLN A 55 -5.97 -2.91 3.42
N TYR A 56 -5.99 -3.79 2.42
CA TYR A 56 -5.54 -3.45 1.07
C TYR A 56 -6.38 -2.37 0.37
N ASP A 57 -7.67 -2.24 0.68
CA ASP A 57 -8.51 -1.17 0.11
C ASP A 57 -8.07 0.22 0.59
N ALA A 58 -7.85 0.37 1.90
CA ALA A 58 -7.32 1.61 2.48
C ALA A 58 -5.91 1.91 1.95
N SER A 59 -5.06 0.87 1.85
CA SER A 59 -3.72 0.96 1.28
C SER A 59 -3.73 1.49 -0.16
N VAL A 60 -4.62 0.96 -1.01
CA VAL A 60 -4.77 1.43 -2.40
C VAL A 60 -5.19 2.90 -2.42
N GLY A 61 -6.16 3.31 -1.60
CA GLY A 61 -6.59 4.72 -1.54
C GLY A 61 -5.44 5.68 -1.18
N CYS A 62 -4.64 5.33 -0.18
CA CYS A 62 -3.49 6.12 0.22
C CYS A 62 -2.42 6.21 -0.88
N PHE A 63 -2.07 5.09 -1.53
CA PHE A 63 -1.09 5.10 -2.61
C PHE A 63 -1.59 5.81 -3.88
N ASP A 64 -2.90 5.78 -4.15
CA ASP A 64 -3.50 6.51 -5.27
C ASP A 64 -3.36 8.02 -5.04
N ARG A 65 -3.68 8.50 -3.84
CA ARG A 65 -3.49 9.90 -3.44
C ARG A 65 -2.02 10.33 -3.50
N ASN A 66 -1.11 9.49 -2.99
CA ASN A 66 0.34 9.74 -3.11
C ASN A 66 0.79 9.85 -4.58
N PHE A 67 0.27 9.00 -5.48
CA PHE A 67 0.58 9.05 -6.91
C PHE A 67 0.04 10.32 -7.58
N GLU A 68 -1.18 10.75 -7.25
CA GLU A 68 -1.75 12.02 -7.72
C GLU A 68 -0.91 13.22 -7.29
N ILE A 69 -0.52 13.27 -6.01
CA ILE A 69 0.31 14.33 -5.45
C ILE A 69 1.68 14.35 -6.14
N ALA A 70 2.34 13.19 -6.30
CA ALA A 70 3.61 13.10 -7.00
C ALA A 70 3.51 13.62 -8.44
N ARG A 71 2.42 13.33 -9.15
CA ARG A 71 2.16 13.88 -10.49
C ARG A 71 1.95 15.39 -10.46
N SER A 72 1.21 15.89 -9.48
CA SER A 72 0.99 17.33 -9.30
C SER A 72 2.30 18.06 -9.03
N MET A 73 3.15 17.53 -8.15
CA MET A 73 4.48 18.07 -7.85
C MET A 73 5.38 18.15 -9.07
N VAL A 74 5.37 17.12 -9.94
CA VAL A 74 6.11 17.16 -11.21
C VAL A 74 5.55 18.24 -12.14
N SER A 75 4.21 18.37 -12.23
CA SER A 75 3.58 19.38 -13.10
C SER A 75 3.87 20.83 -12.69
N CYS A 76 4.05 21.10 -11.40
CA CYS A 76 4.40 22.43 -10.90
C CYS A 76 5.92 22.64 -10.70
N GLY A 77 6.75 21.67 -11.09
CA GLY A 77 8.21 21.77 -11.06
C GLY A 77 8.86 21.53 -9.68
N LEU A 78 8.08 21.08 -8.68
CA LEU A 78 8.55 20.76 -7.33
C LEU A 78 9.04 19.30 -7.17
N GLY A 79 8.75 18.43 -8.13
CA GLY A 79 9.02 16.99 -8.05
C GLY A 79 9.80 16.42 -9.24
N ASP A 80 10.43 15.26 -9.00
CA ASP A 80 11.11 14.45 -10.01
C ASP A 80 10.18 13.31 -10.49
N MET A 81 10.26 12.95 -11.77
CA MET A 81 9.60 11.78 -12.34
C MET A 81 9.88 10.49 -11.56
N ARG A 82 11.06 10.39 -10.91
CA ARG A 82 11.39 9.28 -10.01
C ARG A 82 10.39 9.09 -8.88
N LEU A 83 9.80 10.17 -8.36
CA LEU A 83 8.76 10.10 -7.33
C LEU A 83 7.49 9.47 -7.89
N VAL A 84 7.07 9.89 -9.09
CA VAL A 84 5.90 9.34 -9.78
C VAL A 84 6.05 7.85 -10.05
N ASP A 85 7.22 7.42 -10.50
CA ASP A 85 7.48 6.01 -10.78
C ASP A 85 7.49 5.18 -9.49
N LEU A 86 8.06 5.68 -8.40
CA LEU A 86 8.00 5.02 -7.08
C LEU A 86 6.56 4.86 -6.59
N SER A 87 5.77 5.95 -6.64
CA SER A 87 4.36 5.92 -6.27
C SER A 87 3.55 4.92 -7.11
N ARG A 88 3.87 4.82 -8.41
CA ARG A 88 3.24 3.84 -9.31
C ARG A 88 3.54 2.40 -8.90
N VAL A 89 4.79 2.11 -8.50
CA VAL A 89 5.19 0.77 -8.04
C VAL A 89 4.40 0.39 -6.78
N TYR A 90 4.35 1.27 -5.78
CA TYR A 90 3.60 1.01 -4.54
C TYR A 90 2.10 0.82 -4.80
N LEU A 91 1.50 1.65 -5.65
CA LEU A 91 0.10 1.51 -6.06
C LEU A 91 -0.16 0.17 -6.76
N GLY A 92 0.76 -0.26 -7.64
CA GLY A 92 0.70 -1.56 -8.30
C GLY A 92 0.75 -2.73 -7.32
N MET A 93 1.69 -2.70 -6.37
CA MET A 93 1.81 -3.70 -5.31
C MET A 93 0.53 -3.79 -4.48
N ALA A 94 -0.02 -2.65 -4.07
CA ALA A 94 -1.25 -2.62 -3.26
C ALA A 94 -2.47 -3.15 -4.03
N LYS A 95 -2.62 -2.78 -5.31
CA LYS A 95 -3.67 -3.33 -6.19
C LYS A 95 -3.52 -4.84 -6.36
N GLY A 96 -2.30 -5.33 -6.52
CA GLY A 96 -1.98 -6.76 -6.56
C GLY A 96 -2.39 -7.48 -5.28
N ASN A 97 -2.01 -6.95 -4.11
CA ASN A 97 -2.36 -7.55 -2.81
C ASN A 97 -3.88 -7.56 -2.57
N ARG A 98 -4.59 -6.50 -2.95
CA ARG A 98 -6.06 -6.45 -2.89
C ARG A 98 -6.71 -7.59 -3.71
N ILE A 99 -6.23 -7.79 -4.94
CA ILE A 99 -6.75 -8.85 -5.82
C ILE A 99 -6.36 -10.24 -5.28
N MET A 100 -5.12 -10.41 -4.83
CA MET A 100 -4.63 -11.65 -4.23
C MET A 100 -5.49 -12.08 -3.04
N LYS A 101 -5.86 -11.13 -2.15
CA LYS A 101 -6.77 -11.40 -1.02
C LYS A 101 -8.10 -12.01 -1.47
N LYS A 102 -8.67 -11.53 -2.57
CA LYS A 102 -9.91 -12.06 -3.13
C LYS A 102 -9.74 -13.50 -3.65
N TYR A 103 -8.64 -13.76 -4.37
CA TYR A 103 -8.34 -15.12 -4.84
C TYR A 103 -8.08 -16.10 -3.70
N MET A 104 -7.30 -15.69 -2.69
CA MET A 104 -7.06 -16.52 -1.50
C MET A 104 -8.36 -16.86 -0.78
N GLY A 105 -9.30 -15.91 -0.66
CA GLY A 105 -10.61 -16.20 -0.09
C GLY A 105 -11.40 -17.28 -0.85
N ILE A 106 -11.26 -17.37 -2.18
CA ILE A 106 -11.89 -18.43 -2.99
C ILE A 106 -11.19 -19.77 -2.76
N VAL A 107 -9.85 -19.78 -2.77
CA VAL A 107 -9.05 -20.99 -2.56
C VAL A 107 -9.28 -21.58 -1.17
N ASP A 108 -9.35 -20.75 -0.14
CA ASP A 108 -9.58 -21.20 1.23
C ASP A 108 -10.98 -21.81 1.41
N GLN A 109 -11.99 -21.28 0.72
CA GLN A 109 -13.37 -21.78 0.80
C GLN A 109 -13.56 -23.15 0.16
N ASP A 110 -12.82 -23.46 -0.92
CA ASP A 110 -12.98 -24.70 -1.68
C ASP A 110 -11.65 -25.46 -1.89
N LEU A 111 -10.83 -25.48 -0.84
CA LEU A 111 -9.55 -26.17 -0.83
C LEU A 111 -9.71 -27.67 -1.17
N ASN A 112 -10.81 -28.28 -0.71
CA ASN A 112 -11.11 -29.69 -0.96
C ASN A 112 -11.36 -29.98 -2.45
N ALA A 113 -12.12 -29.14 -3.17
CA ALA A 113 -12.29 -29.33 -4.61
C ALA A 113 -10.97 -29.11 -5.36
N LEU A 114 -10.16 -28.12 -4.93
CA LEU A 114 -8.86 -27.84 -5.52
C LEU A 114 -7.90 -29.03 -5.38
N LEU A 115 -7.84 -29.63 -4.18
CA LEU A 115 -7.04 -30.83 -3.91
C LEU A 115 -7.52 -32.02 -4.73
N THR A 116 -8.84 -32.23 -4.80
CA THR A 116 -9.45 -33.32 -5.60
C THR A 116 -9.12 -33.17 -7.08
N TRP A 117 -9.23 -31.96 -7.64
CA TRP A 117 -8.84 -31.67 -9.02
C TRP A 117 -7.35 -31.96 -9.27
N LYS A 118 -6.47 -31.54 -8.37
CA LYS A 118 -5.02 -31.75 -8.49
C LYS A 118 -4.67 -33.24 -8.48
N MET A 119 -5.28 -34.01 -7.58
CA MET A 119 -5.10 -35.46 -7.47
C MET A 119 -5.52 -36.21 -8.74
N ARG A 120 -6.64 -35.81 -9.37
CA ARG A 120 -7.08 -36.41 -10.65
C ARG A 120 -6.10 -36.15 -11.79
N ARG A 121 -5.53 -34.94 -11.87
CA ARG A 121 -4.54 -34.59 -12.91
C ARG A 121 -3.26 -35.41 -12.82
N THR A 122 -2.76 -35.66 -11.61
CA THR A 122 -1.53 -36.42 -11.39
C THR A 122 -1.70 -37.92 -11.65
N LEU A 123 -2.91 -38.46 -11.42
CA LEU A 123 -3.21 -39.87 -11.69
C LEU A 123 -3.41 -40.16 -13.17
N ALA A 124 -3.85 -39.19 -13.97
CA ALA A 124 -4.05 -39.35 -15.41
C ALA A 124 -2.75 -39.26 -16.24
N SER A 125 -1.63 -38.87 -15.62
CA SER A 125 -0.31 -38.71 -16.27
C SER A 125 0.68 -39.84 -15.98
N ASN A 126 0.27 -40.87 -15.23
CA ASN A 126 1.03 -42.10 -14.95
C ASN A 126 0.38 -43.29 -15.66
#